data_AF-A0A5C5TCB7-F1
#
_entry.id   AF-A0A5C5TCB7-F1
#
_cell.length_a   1.000
_cell.length_b   1.000
_cell.length_c   1.000
_cell.angle_alpha   90.00
_cell.angle_beta   90.00
_cell.angle_gamma   90.00
#
_symmetry.space_group_name_H-M   'P 1'
#
loop_
_entity.id
_entity.type
_entity.pdbx_description
1 polymer ?
#
loop_
_entity_poly.entity_id
_entity_poly.type
_entity_poly.pdbx_seq_one_letter_code
_entity_poly.pdbx_strand_id
1 'polypeptide(L)'
;MTDTERLKRDAEAAHRAGEAAARVYDRGAWIKLAIHFFVVPFIVVVFRHHLAPWSYWVLGALYVLVACGLLYLDQKARTVRDLALAAAERAQRDYDQASKQASGSA
;
A
#
# COMPACT_ATOMS: atom_id res chain seq x y z
N MET A 1 -21.07 -18.79 -23.33
CA MET A 1 -20.22 -18.38 -22.20
C MET A 1 -20.90 -18.86 -20.94
N THR A 2 -20.31 -19.83 -20.28
CA THR A 2 -20.85 -20.40 -19.03
C THR A 2 -20.64 -19.39 -17.90
N ASP A 3 -21.54 -19.39 -16.92
CA ASP A 3 -21.53 -18.43 -15.80
C ASP A 3 -20.21 -18.48 -15.00
N THR A 4 -19.60 -19.67 -14.95
CA THR A 4 -18.27 -19.94 -14.39
C THR A 4 -17.12 -19.23 -15.12
N GLU A 5 -17.19 -19.06 -16.44
CA GLU A 5 -16.15 -18.31 -17.19
C GLU A 5 -16.21 -16.81 -16.89
N ARG A 6 -17.41 -16.24 -16.68
CA ARG A 6 -17.57 -14.85 -16.23
C ARG A 6 -17.00 -14.66 -14.83
N LEU A 7 -17.37 -15.52 -13.88
CA LEU A 7 -16.87 -15.47 -12.51
C LEU A 7 -15.34 -15.59 -12.45
N LYS A 8 -14.74 -16.45 -13.27
CA LYS A 8 -13.27 -16.57 -13.38
C LYS A 8 -12.63 -15.27 -13.89
N ARG A 9 -13.21 -14.67 -14.94
CA ARG A 9 -12.70 -13.40 -15.50
C ARG A 9 -12.81 -12.25 -14.51
N ASP A 10 -13.91 -12.18 -13.77
CA ASP A 10 -14.14 -11.14 -12.77
C ASP A 10 -13.19 -11.29 -11.58
N ALA A 11 -12.92 -12.52 -11.14
CA ALA A 11 -11.91 -12.80 -10.12
C ALA A 11 -10.49 -12.41 -10.57
N GLU A 12 -10.09 -12.75 -11.80
CA GLU A 12 -8.79 -12.37 -12.36
C GLU A 12 -8.64 -10.85 -12.57
N ALA A 13 -9.73 -10.17 -12.94
CA ALA A 13 -9.74 -8.71 -13.09
C ALA A 13 -9.59 -8.01 -11.73
N ALA A 14 -10.29 -8.52 -10.70
CA ALA A 14 -10.17 -8.02 -9.33
C ALA A 14 -8.75 -8.23 -8.77
N HIS A 15 -8.13 -9.38 -9.03
CA HIS A 15 -6.76 -9.67 -8.60
C HIS A 15 -5.75 -8.72 -9.25
N ARG A 16 -5.85 -8.51 -10.57
CA ARG A 16 -4.97 -7.58 -11.31
C ARG A 16 -5.13 -6.13 -10.85
N ALA A 17 -6.35 -5.70 -10.54
CA ALA A 17 -6.60 -4.37 -9.98
C ALA A 17 -5.97 -4.22 -8.58
N GLY A 18 -6.08 -5.25 -7.73
CA GLY A 18 -5.46 -5.29 -6.41
C GLY A 18 -3.93 -5.22 -6.47
N GLU A 19 -3.31 -5.99 -7.36
CA GLU A 19 -1.85 -5.96 -7.54
C GLU A 19 -1.33 -4.63 -8.10
N ALA A 20 -2.06 -4.02 -9.04
CA ALA A 20 -1.68 -2.71 -9.58
C ALA A 20 -1.69 -1.64 -8.49
N ALA A 21 -2.70 -1.65 -7.60
CA ALA A 21 -2.76 -0.78 -6.44
C ALA A 21 -1.62 -1.07 -5.45
N ALA A 22 -1.28 -2.34 -5.23
CA ALA A 22 -0.18 -2.74 -4.35
C ALA A 22 1.20 -2.27 -4.86
N ARG A 23 1.47 -2.35 -6.18
CA ARG A 23 2.74 -1.91 -6.77
C ARG A 23 2.97 -0.41 -6.66
N VAL A 24 1.92 0.40 -6.81
CA VAL A 24 2.01 1.86 -6.62
C VAL A 24 2.31 2.19 -5.15
N TYR A 25 1.70 1.44 -4.23
CA TYR A 25 1.95 1.58 -2.80
C TYR A 25 3.38 1.20 -2.40
N ASP A 26 3.90 0.10 -2.93
CA ASP A 26 5.25 -0.39 -2.63
C ASP A 26 6.30 0.66 -3.06
N ARG A 27 6.11 1.27 -4.24
CA ARG A 27 6.95 2.39 -4.70
C ARG A 27 6.92 3.59 -3.75
N GLY A 28 5.75 3.93 -3.21
CA GLY A 28 5.60 4.99 -2.21
C GLY A 28 6.30 4.67 -0.89
N ALA A 29 6.25 3.41 -0.44
CA ALA A 29 6.96 2.96 0.75
C ALA A 29 8.49 3.02 0.58
N TRP A 30 9.00 2.64 -0.59
CA TRP A 30 10.42 2.77 -0.93
C TRP A 30 10.89 4.22 -0.97
N ILE A 31 10.07 5.15 -1.46
CA ILE A 31 10.38 6.58 -1.43
C ILE A 31 10.44 7.10 0.01
N LYS A 32 9.52 6.67 0.89
CA LYS A 32 9.57 7.04 2.33
C LYS A 32 10.85 6.54 2.98
N LEU A 33 11.25 5.29 2.72
CA LEU A 33 12.48 4.70 3.23
C LEU A 33 13.71 5.50 2.75
N ALA A 34 13.76 5.81 1.45
CA ALA A 34 14.84 6.59 0.85
C ALA A 34 14.94 8.00 1.45
N ILE A 35 13.81 8.70 1.64
CA ILE A 35 13.80 10.02 2.27
C ILE A 35 14.32 9.93 3.72
N HIS A 36 13.85 8.96 4.50
CA HIS A 36 14.23 8.80 5.90
C HIS A 36 15.72 8.48 6.06
N PHE A 37 16.26 7.60 5.22
CA PHE A 37 17.65 7.15 5.32
C PHE A 37 18.66 8.04 4.62
N PHE A 38 18.27 8.79 3.59
CA PHE A 38 19.21 9.68 2.89
C PHE A 38 19.05 11.13 3.29
N VAL A 39 17.83 11.67 3.21
CA VAL A 39 17.61 13.12 3.34
C VAL A 39 17.84 13.59 4.78
N VAL A 40 17.39 12.82 5.77
CA VAL A 40 17.51 13.20 7.19
C VAL A 40 18.97 13.24 7.65
N PRO A 41 19.77 12.16 7.53
CA PRO A 41 21.17 12.23 7.92
C PRO A 41 21.97 13.18 7.02
N PHE A 42 21.62 13.33 5.73
CA PHE A 42 22.27 14.31 4.87
C PHE A 42 22.05 15.75 5.35
N ILE A 43 20.82 16.12 5.71
CA ILE A 43 20.53 17.43 6.30
C ILE A 43 21.30 17.60 7.61
N VAL A 44 21.29 16.61 8.50
CA VAL A 44 22.03 16.68 9.77
C VAL A 44 23.54 16.85 9.54
N VAL A 45 24.13 16.14 8.56
CA VAL A 45 25.56 16.21 8.25
C VAL A 45 25.93 17.54 7.59
N VAL A 46 25.18 17.99 6.58
CA VAL A 46 25.44 19.25 5.87
C VAL A 46 25.35 20.45 6.82
N PHE A 47 24.43 20.38 7.77
CA PHE A 47 24.13 21.50 8.65
C PHE A 47 24.76 21.41 10.05
N ARG A 48 25.46 20.31 10.38
CA ARG A 48 26.15 20.09 11.66
C ARG A 48 27.09 21.23 12.07
N HIS A 49 27.65 21.98 11.11
CA HIS A 49 28.57 23.09 11.39
C HIS A 49 27.97 24.50 11.26
N HIS A 50 26.76 24.64 10.73
CA HIS A 50 26.20 25.96 10.37
C HIS A 50 24.90 26.32 11.10
N LEU A 51 24.28 25.38 11.82
CA LEU A 51 23.02 25.64 12.51
C LEU A 51 23.21 26.13 13.94
N ALA A 52 22.67 27.32 14.22
CA ALA A 52 22.42 27.76 15.59
C ALA A 52 21.53 26.73 16.32
N PRO A 53 21.70 26.49 17.62
CA PRO A 53 21.02 25.42 18.37
C PRO A 53 19.50 25.37 18.16
N TRP A 54 18.88 26.52 17.94
CA TRP A 54 17.45 26.66 17.71
C TRP A 54 16.96 26.00 16.41
N SER A 55 17.75 26.08 15.35
CA SER A 55 17.38 25.54 14.04
C SER A 55 17.40 24.01 13.97
N TYR A 56 18.15 23.35 14.86
CA TYR A 56 18.08 21.90 15.06
C TYR A 56 16.69 21.45 15.53
N TRP A 57 16.09 22.18 16.48
CA TRP A 57 14.75 21.88 16.98
C TRP A 57 13.66 22.12 15.93
N VAL A 58 13.79 23.18 15.13
CA VAL A 58 12.84 23.48 14.04
C VAL A 58 12.88 22.39 12.96
N LEU A 59 14.08 21.95 12.56
CA LEU A 59 14.24 20.87 11.60
C LEU A 59 13.74 19.53 12.15
N GLY A 60 14.00 19.24 13.42
CA GLY A 60 13.46 18.06 14.10
C GLY A 60 11.93 18.07 14.15
N ALA A 61 11.31 19.20 14.46
CA ALA A 61 9.85 19.34 14.47
C ALA A 61 9.24 19.18 13.06
N LEU A 62 9.86 19.80 12.04
CA LEU A 62 9.45 19.65 10.65
C LEU A 62 9.53 18.19 10.19
N TYR A 63 10.59 17.49 10.59
CA TYR A 63 10.76 16.08 10.30
C TYR A 63 9.67 15.21 10.91
N VAL A 64 9.35 15.41 12.19
CA VAL A 64 8.28 14.68 12.86
C VAL A 64 6.93 14.92 12.19
N LEU A 65 6.64 16.16 11.79
CA LEU A 65 5.41 16.50 11.07
C LEU A 65 5.32 15.79 9.71
N VAL A 66 6.40 15.80 8.95
CA VAL A 66 6.47 15.10 7.65
C VAL A 66 6.33 13.59 7.85
N ALA A 67 7.01 13.02 8.84
CA ALA A 67 6.90 11.59 9.16
C ALA A 67 5.46 11.20 9.57
N CYS A 68 4.82 11.98 10.44
CA CYS A 68 3.41 11.77 10.81
C CYS A 68 2.47 11.85 9.60
N GLY A 69 2.64 12.86 8.73
CA GLY A 69 1.84 12.97 7.51
C GLY A 69 2.01 11.76 6.59
N LEU A 70 3.23 11.27 6.44
CA LEU A 70 3.53 10.08 5.63
C LEU A 70 2.96 8.78 6.24
N LEU A 71 2.98 8.64 7.57
CA LEU A 71 2.40 7.49 8.28
C LEU A 71 0.87 7.50 8.19
N TYR A 72 0.25 8.66 8.28
CA TYR A 72 -1.20 8.80 8.13
C TYR A 72 -1.67 8.41 6.72
N LEU A 73 -0.94 8.86 5.69
CA LEU A 73 -1.19 8.43 4.30
C LEU A 73 -0.94 6.93 4.12
N ASP A 74 0.03 6.37 4.84
CA ASP A 74 0.30 4.93 4.84
C ASP A 74 -0.86 4.11 5.38
N GLN A 75 -1.43 4.52 6.52
CA GLN A 75 -2.56 3.84 7.12
C GLN A 75 -3.78 3.81 6.20
N LYS A 76 -4.14 4.95 5.59
CA LYS A 76 -5.27 5.00 4.64
C LYS A 76 -5.08 4.06 3.47
N ALA A 77 -3.86 4.00 2.93
CA ALA A 77 -3.55 3.13 1.81
C ALA A 77 -3.61 1.64 2.20
N ARG A 78 -3.16 1.27 3.42
CA ARG A 78 -3.32 -0.10 3.94
C ARG A 78 -4.77 -0.50 4.05
N THR A 79 -5.64 0.38 4.57
CA THR A 79 -7.08 0.10 4.65
C THR A 79 -7.69 -0.16 3.28
N VAL A 80 -7.33 0.63 2.26
CA VAL A 80 -7.82 0.44 0.88
C VAL A 80 -7.33 -0.90 0.30
N ARG A 81 -6.06 -1.25 0.52
CA ARG A 81 -5.51 -2.55 0.09
C ARG A 81 -6.24 -3.71 0.76
N ASP A 82 -6.44 -3.65 2.06
CA ASP A 82 -7.06 -4.74 2.82
C ASP A 82 -8.53 -4.92 2.42
N LEU A 83 -9.24 -3.83 2.12
CA LEU A 83 -10.59 -3.88 1.53
C LEU A 83 -10.60 -4.54 0.14
N ALA A 84 -9.62 -4.21 -0.71
CA ALA A 84 -9.51 -4.80 -2.04
C ALA A 84 -9.20 -6.30 -1.99
N LEU A 85 -8.29 -6.73 -1.10
CA LEU A 85 -7.98 -8.14 -0.87
C LEU A 85 -9.20 -8.90 -0.33
N ALA A 86 -9.92 -8.32 0.64
CA ALA A 86 -11.14 -8.92 1.17
C ALA A 86 -12.23 -9.09 0.10
N ALA A 87 -12.35 -8.14 -0.84
CA ALA A 87 -13.27 -8.26 -1.97
C ALA A 87 -12.84 -9.38 -2.94
N ALA A 88 -11.56 -9.49 -3.24
CA ALA A 88 -11.02 -10.56 -4.10
C ALA A 88 -11.22 -11.95 -3.47
N GLU A 89 -10.96 -12.11 -2.17
CA GLU A 89 -11.21 -13.36 -1.45
C GLU A 89 -12.69 -13.76 -1.42
N ARG A 90 -13.62 -12.80 -1.39
CA ARG A 90 -15.05 -13.10 -1.49
C ARG A 90 -15.40 -13.62 -2.88
N ALA A 91 -14.96 -12.92 -3.92
CA ALA A 91 -15.20 -13.33 -5.31
C ALA A 91 -14.63 -14.73 -5.61
N GLN A 92 -13.45 -15.05 -5.05
CA GLN A 92 -12.84 -16.38 -5.23
C GLN A 92 -13.61 -17.48 -4.47
N ARG A 93 -14.12 -17.18 -3.26
CA ARG A 93 -14.98 -18.12 -2.53
C ARG A 93 -16.29 -18.40 -3.27
N ASP A 94 -16.90 -17.39 -3.86
CA ASP A 94 -18.13 -17.53 -4.63
C ASP A 94 -17.90 -18.42 -5.87
N TYR A 95 -16.76 -18.24 -6.55
CA TYR A 95 -16.34 -19.11 -7.64
C TYR A 95 -16.10 -20.56 -7.18
N ASP A 96 -15.36 -20.75 -6.09
CA ASP A 96 -15.06 -22.09 -5.56
C ASP A 96 -16.35 -22.84 -5.17
N GLN A 97 -17.31 -22.14 -4.56
CA GLN A 97 -18.63 -22.71 -4.23
C GLN A 97 -19.42 -23.09 -5.49
N ALA A 98 -19.49 -22.20 -6.49
CA ALA A 98 -20.16 -22.48 -7.76
C ALA A 98 -19.51 -23.66 -8.50
N SER A 99 -18.18 -23.77 -8.48
CA SER A 99 -17.44 -24.88 -9.10
C SER A 99 -17.71 -26.21 -8.41
N LYS A 100 -17.77 -26.21 -7.07
CA LYS A 100 -18.07 -27.41 -6.27
C LYS A 100 -19.51 -27.87 -6.47
N GLN A 101 -20.46 -26.94 -6.54
CA GLN A 101 -21.86 -27.25 -6.85
C GLN A 101 -22.00 -27.84 -8.27
N ALA A 102 -21.36 -27.24 -9.27
CA ALA A 102 -21.37 -27.75 -10.63
C ALA A 102 -20.71 -29.14 -10.78
N SER A 103 -19.72 -29.44 -9.95
CA SER A 103 -19.02 -30.74 -9.94
C SER A 103 -19.76 -31.82 -9.15
N GLY A 104 -20.63 -31.44 -8.19
CA GLY A 104 -21.46 -32.37 -7.42
C GLY A 104 -22.84 -32.65 -8.04
N SER A 105 -23.22 -31.90 -9.07
CA SER A 105 -24.45 -32.11 -9.85
C SER A 105 -24.26 -32.96 -11.11
N ALA A 106 -23.05 -33.51 -11.32
CA ALA A 106 -22.70 -34.43 -12.39
C ALA A 106 -22.51 -35.84 -11.84
#